data_AF-A0A2K3MVH9-F1
#
_entry.id   AF-A0A2K3MVH9-F1
#
_cell.length_a   1.000
_cell.length_b   1.000
_cell.length_c   1.000
_cell.angle_alpha   90.00
_cell.angle_beta   90.00
_cell.angle_gamma   90.00
#
_symmetry.space_group_name_H-M   'P 1'
#
loop_
_entity.id
_entity.type
_entity.pdbx_description
1 polymer ?
#
loop_
_entity_poly.entity_id
_entity_poly.type
_entity_poly.pdbx_seq_one_letter_code
_entity_poly.pdbx_strand_id
1 'polypeptide(L)'
;MIFGNRRNSWQLWENYSHVAVDVDNISQALEGAKMVLDMSNNKRVDTVLLERITNEVEKRFSTSNFVPPVTTDNKPNTDQSCIVDSGSEHQEQVSGLSVAGRSRESEQLLSLLGNVLQQIVKNGSECGPDIWGLYAKWHRIKGDLMMCSEALLKQVRSLQGSDTWKDRDRFQKFAKASLELCKVYMEISASTGSIKELFTAEMHLKNICRQARYLF
;
A
#
# COMPACT_ATOMS: atom_id res chain seq x y z
N MET A 1 6.78 -35.49 37.32
CA MET A 1 7.30 -34.11 37.15
C MET A 1 7.43 -33.86 35.65
N ILE A 2 6.46 -33.19 35.01
CA ILE A 2 6.52 -32.90 33.57
C ILE A 2 7.22 -31.55 33.42
N PHE A 3 8.52 -31.58 33.12
CA PHE A 3 9.25 -30.39 32.67
C PHE A 3 9.28 -30.36 31.13
N GLY A 4 8.66 -29.32 30.58
CA GLY A 4 9.19 -28.59 29.43
C GLY A 4 8.74 -29.04 28.04
N ASN A 5 7.77 -28.31 27.46
CA ASN A 5 7.99 -27.62 26.18
C ASN A 5 6.94 -26.51 25.92
N ARG A 6 7.09 -25.34 26.56
CA ARG A 6 6.39 -24.09 26.12
C ARG A 6 7.36 -23.15 25.38
N ARG A 7 8.33 -23.68 24.65
CA ARG A 7 9.41 -22.86 24.05
C ARG A 7 9.03 -22.22 22.71
N ASN A 8 7.93 -22.64 22.11
CA ASN A 8 7.47 -22.11 20.84
C ASN A 8 5.96 -21.91 20.92
N SER A 9 5.51 -20.67 21.19
CA SER A 9 4.10 -20.30 21.24
C SER A 9 3.85 -19.11 20.32
N TRP A 10 2.62 -18.98 19.83
CA TRP A 10 2.24 -17.83 19.00
C TRP A 10 2.42 -16.50 19.75
N GLN A 11 2.20 -16.47 21.08
CA GLN A 11 2.43 -15.26 21.90
C GLN A 11 3.90 -14.82 21.87
N LEU A 12 4.84 -15.78 21.87
CA LEU A 12 6.26 -15.46 21.82
C LEU A 12 6.61 -14.79 20.49
N TRP A 13 6.10 -15.32 19.38
CA TRP A 13 6.30 -14.74 18.05
C TRP A 13 5.61 -13.40 17.88
N GLU A 14 4.41 -13.22 18.45
CA GLU A 14 3.71 -11.93 18.45
C GLU A 14 4.55 -10.85 19.16
N ASN A 15 5.01 -11.14 20.38
CA ASN A 15 5.88 -10.23 21.13
C ASN A 15 7.21 -9.96 20.39
N TYR A 16 7.84 -11.00 19.84
CA TYR A 16 9.06 -10.86 19.05
C TYR A 16 8.84 -9.95 17.84
N SER A 17 7.70 -10.08 17.16
CA SER A 17 7.40 -9.26 15.98
C SER A 17 7.25 -7.78 16.32
N HIS A 18 6.59 -7.46 17.43
CA HIS A 18 6.49 -6.08 17.92
C HIS A 18 7.86 -5.48 18.24
N VAL A 19 8.69 -6.21 19.00
CA VAL A 19 10.06 -5.77 19.32
C VAL A 19 10.90 -5.60 18.04
N ALA A 20 10.76 -6.51 17.08
CA ALA A 20 11.46 -6.43 15.79
C ALA A 20 11.07 -5.15 15.02
N VAL A 21 9.79 -4.75 15.02
CA VAL A 21 9.38 -3.45 14.45
C VAL A 21 9.96 -2.28 15.24
N ASP A 22 9.99 -2.35 16.57
CA ASP A 22 10.51 -1.27 17.42
C ASP A 22 12.02 -1.00 17.18
N VAL A 23 12.78 -2.02 16.79
CA VAL A 23 14.20 -1.90 16.40
C VAL A 23 14.40 -1.76 14.88
N ASP A 24 13.34 -1.46 14.12
CA ASP A 24 13.33 -1.27 12.66
C ASP A 24 13.79 -2.50 11.84
N ASN A 25 13.69 -3.71 12.42
CA ASN A 25 13.94 -4.97 11.74
C ASN A 25 12.65 -5.55 11.13
N ILE A 26 12.23 -4.94 10.02
CA ILE A 26 10.97 -5.27 9.34
C ILE A 26 10.95 -6.69 8.78
N SER A 27 12.09 -7.23 8.36
CA SER A 27 12.17 -8.61 7.86
C SER A 27 11.83 -9.62 8.96
N GLN A 28 12.42 -9.46 10.15
CA GLN A 28 12.13 -10.32 11.30
C GLN A 28 10.72 -10.13 11.84
N ALA A 29 10.19 -8.90 11.80
CA ALA A 29 8.80 -8.64 12.16
C ALA A 29 7.81 -9.39 11.26
N LEU A 30 8.07 -9.42 9.95
CA LEU A 30 7.27 -10.16 8.98
C LEU A 30 7.39 -11.68 9.16
N GLU A 31 8.59 -12.17 9.48
CA GLU A 31 8.79 -13.59 9.82
C GLU A 31 7.99 -13.98 11.06
N GLY A 32 8.05 -13.19 12.13
CA GLY A 32 7.29 -13.46 13.34
C GLY A 32 5.77 -13.38 13.11
N ALA A 33 5.30 -12.40 12.33
CA ALA A 33 3.88 -12.31 11.94
C ALA A 33 3.43 -13.56 11.17
N LYS A 34 4.26 -14.07 10.26
CA LYS A 34 4.01 -15.32 9.54
C LYS A 34 3.95 -16.52 10.50
N MET A 35 4.88 -16.62 11.44
CA MET A 35 4.88 -17.69 12.44
C MET A 35 3.60 -17.67 13.30
N VAL A 36 3.11 -16.49 13.69
CA VAL A 36 1.82 -16.35 14.38
C VAL A 36 0.67 -16.87 13.52
N LEU A 37 0.62 -16.53 12.24
CA LEU A 37 -0.40 -17.02 11.31
C LEU A 37 -0.35 -18.55 11.18
N ASP A 38 0.83 -19.11 10.93
CA ASP A 38 1.01 -20.55 10.73
C ASP A 38 0.63 -21.34 12.00
N MET A 39 1.05 -20.88 13.18
CA MET A 39 0.77 -21.55 14.45
C MET A 39 -0.68 -21.37 14.93
N SER A 40 -1.35 -20.30 14.52
CA SER A 40 -2.75 -20.02 14.88
C SER A 40 -3.76 -20.55 13.87
N ASN A 41 -3.30 -21.22 12.81
CA ASN A 41 -4.12 -21.60 11.66
C ASN A 41 -4.88 -20.39 11.07
N ASN A 42 -4.18 -19.27 10.90
CA ASN A 42 -4.66 -18.00 10.38
C ASN A 42 -5.78 -17.32 11.20
N LYS A 43 -6.01 -17.75 12.46
CA LYS A 43 -7.04 -17.16 13.33
C LYS A 43 -6.58 -15.91 14.07
N ARG A 44 -5.27 -15.69 14.18
CA ARG A 44 -4.67 -14.54 14.88
C ARG A 44 -4.03 -13.62 13.85
N VAL A 45 -4.61 -12.44 13.67
CA VAL A 45 -4.08 -11.41 12.80
C VAL A 45 -3.95 -10.12 13.61
N ASP A 46 -2.72 -9.65 13.79
CA ASP A 46 -2.45 -8.38 14.44
C ASP A 46 -2.44 -7.26 13.38
N THR A 47 -3.59 -6.60 13.24
CA THR A 47 -3.77 -5.52 12.26
C THR A 47 -2.92 -4.30 12.57
N VAL A 48 -2.67 -4.00 13.85
CA VAL A 48 -1.88 -2.84 14.29
C VAL A 48 -0.42 -3.04 13.92
N LEU A 49 0.13 -4.23 14.19
CA LEU A 49 1.48 -4.60 13.78
C LEU A 49 1.65 -4.52 12.26
N LEU A 50 0.70 -5.10 11.49
CA LEU A 50 0.75 -5.09 10.03
C LEU A 50 0.63 -3.67 9.44
N GLU A 51 -0.14 -2.78 10.07
CA GLU A 51 -0.21 -1.37 9.69
C GLU A 51 1.15 -0.69 9.88
N ARG A 52 1.79 -0.88 11.05
CA ARG A 52 3.14 -0.34 11.31
C ARG A 52 4.16 -0.82 10.28
N ILE A 53 4.18 -2.13 10.02
CA ILE A 53 5.07 -2.74 9.01
C ILE A 53 4.81 -2.16 7.62
N THR A 54 3.55 -2.08 7.19
CA THR A 54 3.18 -1.59 5.86
C THR A 54 3.58 -0.12 5.66
N ASN A 55 3.42 0.71 6.69
CA ASN A 55 3.84 2.10 6.66
C ASN A 55 5.37 2.24 6.53
N GLU A 56 6.14 1.42 7.25
CA GLU A 56 7.60 1.46 7.14
C GLU A 56 8.08 0.97 5.77
N VAL A 57 7.48 -0.09 5.22
CA VAL A 57 7.75 -0.53 3.85
C VAL A 57 7.47 0.60 2.86
N GLU A 58 6.30 1.26 2.92
CA GLU A 58 5.98 2.38 2.04
C GLU A 58 7.00 3.53 2.12
N LYS A 59 7.43 3.88 3.35
CA LYS A 59 8.43 4.93 3.59
C LYS A 59 9.78 4.58 2.96
N ARG A 60 10.24 3.34 3.10
CA ARG A 60 11.49 2.85 2.47
C ARG A 60 11.41 2.94 0.93
N PHE A 61 10.25 2.64 0.36
CA PHE A 61 10.02 2.76 -1.10
C PHE A 61 9.98 4.22 -1.56
N SER A 62 9.37 5.11 -0.78
CA SER A 62 9.32 6.54 -1.11
C SER A 62 10.71 7.18 -1.06
N THR A 63 11.55 6.77 -0.11
CA THR A 63 12.93 7.27 0.06
C THR A 63 13.85 6.75 -1.04
N SER A 64 13.70 5.49 -1.45
CA SER A 64 14.53 4.87 -2.50
C SER A 64 14.37 5.56 -3.87
N ASN A 65 13.23 6.20 -4.14
CA ASN A 65 12.97 6.91 -5.40
C ASN A 65 13.68 8.28 -5.48
N PHE A 66 14.24 8.78 -4.37
CA PHE A 66 15.05 9.99 -4.35
C PHE A 66 16.54 9.63 -4.37
N VAL A 67 17.11 9.49 -5.57
CA VAL A 67 18.57 9.58 -5.74
C VAL A 67 18.88 11.05 -6.06
N PRO A 68 19.56 11.81 -5.17
CA PRO A 68 20.02 13.15 -5.51
C PRO A 68 21.05 13.05 -6.64
N PRO A 69 21.05 13.98 -7.63
CA PRO A 69 22.11 14.00 -8.62
C PRO A 69 23.43 14.26 -7.88
N VAL A 70 24.36 13.32 -7.98
CA VAL A 70 25.75 13.55 -7.60
C VAL A 70 26.26 14.69 -8.48
N THR A 71 26.35 15.89 -7.90
CA THR A 71 27.08 17.01 -8.48
C THR A 71 28.56 16.68 -8.41
N THR A 72 29.08 16.04 -9.46
CA THR A 72 30.50 16.17 -9.79
C THR A 72 30.73 17.59 -10.30
N ASP A 73 31.01 18.48 -9.35
CA ASP A 73 31.62 19.77 -9.62
C ASP A 73 32.95 19.55 -10.34
N ASN A 74 32.99 19.89 -11.62
CA ASN A 74 34.23 20.20 -12.35
C ASN A 74 33.89 21.09 -13.56
N LYS A 75 34.14 22.39 -13.42
CA LYS A 75 34.38 23.34 -14.52
C LYS A 75 35.30 24.46 -13.98
N PRO A 76 35.98 25.27 -14.80
CA PRO A 76 35.95 25.35 -16.27
C PRO A 76 37.31 25.57 -16.96
N ASN A 77 37.31 25.55 -18.31
CA ASN A 77 37.95 26.56 -19.19
C ASN A 77 37.62 26.22 -20.66
N THR A 78 36.91 27.09 -21.41
CA THR A 78 37.42 28.15 -22.33
C THR A 78 37.83 27.52 -23.68
N ASP A 79 37.34 27.84 -24.89
CA ASP A 79 36.53 28.91 -25.48
C ASP A 79 35.97 28.44 -26.86
N GLN A 80 35.13 29.29 -27.49
CA GLN A 80 34.94 29.51 -28.94
C GLN A 80 33.62 29.06 -29.62
N SER A 81 32.75 30.06 -29.89
CA SER A 81 31.89 30.37 -31.08
C SER A 81 31.46 29.20 -32.01
N CYS A 82 30.21 29.05 -32.51
CA CYS A 82 29.43 29.95 -33.37
C CYS A 82 27.92 29.53 -33.44
N ILE A 83 27.09 30.47 -33.89
CA ILE A 83 25.65 30.39 -34.26
C ILE A 83 25.39 29.45 -35.45
N VAL A 84 24.31 28.63 -35.46
CA VAL A 84 23.18 28.59 -36.44
C VAL A 84 21.98 27.76 -35.91
N ASP A 85 20.80 28.33 -36.09
CA ASP A 85 19.41 27.85 -36.05
C ASP A 85 19.13 26.45 -36.64
N SER A 86 18.26 25.66 -35.99
CA SER A 86 17.21 24.83 -36.63
C SER A 86 16.41 24.05 -35.58
N GLY A 87 15.08 24.18 -35.66
CA GLY A 87 14.11 23.60 -34.75
C GLY A 87 14.18 22.07 -34.63
N SER A 88 13.90 21.58 -33.43
CA SER A 88 13.64 20.17 -33.15
C SER A 88 12.58 20.07 -32.07
N GLU A 89 11.60 19.24 -32.37
CA GLU A 89 10.35 19.01 -31.68
C GLU A 89 10.56 18.67 -30.20
N HIS A 90 9.81 19.35 -29.33
CA HIS A 90 9.67 18.99 -27.93
C HIS A 90 8.95 17.64 -27.83
N GLN A 91 9.71 16.57 -27.94
CA GLN A 91 9.30 15.25 -27.46
C GLN A 91 9.37 15.31 -25.94
N GLU A 92 8.24 15.64 -25.32
CA GLU A 92 8.00 15.44 -23.90
C GLU A 92 8.36 13.98 -23.59
N GLN A 93 9.51 13.80 -22.96
CA GLN A 93 9.86 12.55 -22.30
C GLN A 93 8.79 12.33 -21.24
N VAL A 94 7.82 11.49 -21.58
CA VAL A 94 6.98 10.80 -20.60
C VAL A 94 7.95 10.16 -19.63
N SER A 95 8.08 10.79 -18.47
CA SER A 95 8.86 10.34 -17.33
C SER A 95 8.25 9.01 -16.87
N GLY A 96 8.62 7.94 -17.58
CA GLY A 96 8.41 6.58 -17.15
C GLY A 96 8.97 6.49 -15.75
N LEU A 97 8.10 6.17 -14.81
CA LEU A 97 8.42 5.92 -13.42
C LEU A 97 9.64 4.98 -13.40
N SER A 98 10.82 5.55 -13.17
CA SER A 98 12.08 4.82 -13.23
C SER A 98 12.05 3.75 -12.16
N VAL A 99 11.83 2.50 -12.59
CA VAL A 99 11.98 1.29 -11.77
C VAL A 99 13.43 1.14 -11.28
N ALA A 100 14.37 1.91 -11.82
CA ALA A 100 15.81 1.84 -11.56
C ALA A 100 16.27 2.44 -10.20
N GLY A 101 15.35 2.82 -9.31
CA GLY A 101 15.67 3.41 -8.00
C GLY A 101 15.51 2.48 -6.79
N ARG A 102 14.94 1.27 -6.93
CA ARG A 102 14.61 0.43 -5.76
C ARG A 102 15.82 -0.37 -5.26
N SER A 103 16.13 -0.22 -3.97
CA SER A 103 17.09 -1.13 -3.30
C SER A 103 16.53 -2.56 -3.29
N ARG A 104 17.37 -3.54 -3.59
CA ARG A 104 17.03 -4.99 -3.53
C ARG A 104 16.43 -5.39 -2.19
N GLU A 105 16.86 -4.76 -1.09
CA GLU A 105 16.30 -5.00 0.25
C GLU A 105 14.83 -4.56 0.33
N SER A 106 14.48 -3.40 -0.22
CA SER A 106 13.10 -2.90 -0.22
C SER A 106 12.18 -3.85 -1.00
N GLU A 107 12.62 -4.36 -2.14
CA GLU A 107 11.86 -5.34 -2.93
C GLU A 107 11.64 -6.65 -2.18
N GLN A 108 12.65 -7.12 -1.43
CA GLN A 108 12.51 -8.30 -0.57
C GLN A 108 11.48 -8.08 0.54
N LEU A 109 11.51 -6.93 1.22
CA LEU A 109 10.52 -6.60 2.25
C LEU A 109 9.10 -6.52 1.67
N LEU A 110 8.94 -5.92 0.49
CA LEU A 110 7.65 -5.86 -0.19
C LEU A 110 7.14 -7.26 -0.57
N SER A 111 8.04 -8.16 -1.00
CA SER A 111 7.70 -9.55 -1.27
C SER A 111 7.25 -10.29 -0.01
N LEU A 112 7.98 -10.15 1.10
CA LEU A 112 7.63 -10.77 2.38
C LEU A 112 6.28 -10.27 2.90
N LEU A 113 6.03 -8.96 2.87
CA LEU A 113 4.75 -8.36 3.23
C LEU A 113 3.62 -8.89 2.35
N GLY A 114 3.85 -9.01 1.05
CA GLY A 114 2.89 -9.59 0.10
C GLY A 114 2.51 -11.01 0.45
N ASN A 115 3.49 -11.85 0.82
CA ASN A 115 3.24 -13.23 1.21
C ASN A 115 2.35 -13.32 2.46
N VAL A 116 2.63 -12.51 3.48
CA VAL A 116 1.84 -12.45 4.71
C VAL A 116 0.40 -11.99 4.43
N LEU A 117 0.22 -10.88 3.68
CA LEU A 117 -1.10 -10.36 3.37
C LEU A 117 -1.91 -11.31 2.49
N GLN A 118 -1.28 -11.94 1.50
CA GLN A 118 -1.94 -12.95 0.66
C GLN A 118 -2.37 -14.17 1.47
N GLN A 119 -1.56 -14.61 2.44
CA GLN A 119 -1.94 -15.71 3.32
C GLN A 119 -3.18 -15.35 4.15
N ILE A 120 -3.26 -14.14 4.69
CA ILE A 120 -4.43 -13.68 5.45
C ILE A 120 -5.67 -13.65 4.55
N VAL A 121 -5.56 -13.00 3.38
CA VAL A 121 -6.68 -12.82 2.44
C VAL A 121 -7.20 -14.15 1.87
N LYS A 122 -6.33 -15.13 1.65
CA LYS A 122 -6.72 -16.46 1.13
C LYS A 122 -7.39 -17.35 2.17
N ASN A 123 -7.02 -17.22 3.45
CA ASN A 123 -7.46 -18.13 4.51
C ASN A 123 -8.53 -17.52 5.43
N GLY A 124 -8.73 -16.20 5.41
CA GLY A 124 -9.75 -15.54 6.22
C GLY A 124 -11.14 -15.63 5.59
N SER A 125 -12.08 -16.31 6.27
CA SER A 125 -13.49 -16.34 5.85
C SER A 125 -14.19 -14.98 5.97
N GLU A 126 -13.60 -14.05 6.73
CA GLU A 126 -14.07 -12.67 6.87
C GLU A 126 -12.87 -11.74 7.12
N CYS A 127 -12.21 -11.30 6.04
CA CYS A 127 -11.17 -10.29 6.15
C CYS A 127 -11.80 -8.94 6.51
N GLY A 128 -11.45 -8.43 7.69
CA GLY A 128 -11.88 -7.11 8.15
C GLY A 128 -11.42 -5.99 7.21
N PRO A 129 -12.09 -4.83 7.25
CA PRO A 129 -11.81 -3.70 6.36
C PRO A 129 -10.37 -3.19 6.47
N ASP A 130 -9.75 -3.29 7.65
CA ASP A 130 -8.37 -2.85 7.85
C ASP A 130 -7.39 -3.70 7.02
N ILE A 131 -7.58 -5.02 6.94
CA ILE A 131 -6.74 -5.92 6.12
C ILE A 131 -6.89 -5.62 4.63
N TRP A 132 -8.10 -5.37 4.15
CA TRP A 132 -8.30 -4.98 2.75
C TRP A 132 -7.60 -3.65 2.42
N GLY A 133 -7.60 -2.70 3.36
CA GLY A 133 -6.85 -1.46 3.22
C GLY A 133 -5.33 -1.68 3.13
N LEU A 134 -4.77 -2.52 3.99
CA LEU A 134 -3.34 -2.87 3.94
C LEU A 134 -2.99 -3.62 2.65
N TYR A 135 -3.85 -4.51 2.19
CA TYR A 135 -3.65 -5.25 0.93
C TYR A 135 -3.71 -4.33 -0.30
N ALA A 136 -4.64 -3.37 -0.31
CA ALA A 136 -4.70 -2.33 -1.33
C ALA A 136 -3.42 -1.48 -1.35
N LYS A 137 -2.94 -1.06 -0.18
CA LYS A 137 -1.72 -0.26 -0.04
C LYS A 137 -0.49 -1.01 -0.55
N TRP A 138 -0.37 -2.30 -0.23
CA TRP A 138 0.68 -3.16 -0.78
C TRP A 138 0.66 -3.22 -2.31
N HIS A 139 -0.51 -3.42 -2.93
CA HIS A 139 -0.66 -3.39 -4.40
C HIS A 139 -0.32 -2.03 -5.01
N ARG A 140 -0.66 -0.93 -4.32
CA ARG A 140 -0.29 0.42 -4.74
C ARG A 140 1.22 0.62 -4.77
N ILE A 141 1.95 0.16 -3.75
CA ILE A 141 3.43 0.23 -3.71
C ILE A 141 4.05 -0.62 -4.83
N LYS A 142 3.42 -1.77 -5.14
CA LYS A 142 3.83 -2.63 -6.27
C LYS A 142 3.56 -1.98 -7.64
N GLY A 143 2.62 -1.03 -7.72
CA GLY A 143 2.16 -0.40 -8.96
C GLY A 143 1.02 -1.16 -9.64
N ASP A 144 0.39 -2.14 -8.98
CA ASP A 144 -0.75 -2.88 -9.50
C ASP A 144 -2.05 -2.16 -9.14
N LEU A 145 -2.38 -1.13 -9.92
CA LEU A 145 -3.55 -0.28 -9.67
C LEU A 145 -4.88 -1.07 -9.79
N MET A 146 -4.94 -2.08 -10.65
CA MET A 146 -6.14 -2.91 -10.82
C MET A 146 -6.43 -3.69 -9.54
N MET A 147 -5.46 -4.43 -9.02
CA MET A 147 -5.62 -5.17 -7.77
C MET A 147 -5.78 -4.24 -6.56
N CYS A 148 -5.14 -3.06 -6.58
CA CYS A 148 -5.36 -2.01 -5.59
C CYS A 148 -6.85 -1.60 -5.53
N SER A 149 -7.45 -1.32 -6.69
CA SER A 149 -8.87 -0.94 -6.78
C SER A 149 -9.81 -2.07 -6.33
N GLU A 150 -9.49 -3.34 -6.64
CA GLU A 150 -10.28 -4.49 -6.18
C GLU A 150 -10.23 -4.63 -4.65
N ALA A 151 -9.05 -4.47 -4.05
CA ALA A 151 -8.88 -4.54 -2.60
C ALA A 151 -9.60 -3.37 -1.90
N LEU A 152 -9.50 -2.15 -2.43
CA LEU A 152 -10.24 -0.98 -1.92
C LEU A 152 -11.75 -1.17 -2.03
N LEU A 153 -12.24 -1.74 -3.13
CA LEU A 153 -13.67 -2.03 -3.28
C LEU A 153 -14.16 -3.03 -2.21
N LYS A 154 -13.36 -4.05 -1.90
CA LYS A 154 -13.67 -4.99 -0.81
C LYS A 154 -13.64 -4.30 0.56
N GLN A 155 -12.66 -3.43 0.82
CA GLN A 155 -12.62 -2.60 2.02
C GLN A 155 -13.89 -1.75 2.17
N VAL A 156 -14.28 -1.02 1.12
CA VAL A 156 -15.47 -0.17 1.10
C VAL A 156 -16.71 -0.99 1.41
N ARG A 157 -16.87 -2.17 0.79
CA ARG A 157 -18.00 -3.08 1.04
C ARG A 157 -18.02 -3.59 2.49
N SER A 158 -16.87 -3.97 3.05
CA SER A 158 -16.75 -4.37 4.45
C SER A 158 -17.11 -3.24 5.42
N LEU A 159 -16.90 -1.99 5.02
CA LEU A 159 -17.28 -0.80 5.78
C LEU A 159 -18.72 -0.34 5.52
N GLN A 160 -19.40 -0.86 4.51
CA GLN A 160 -20.74 -0.41 4.09
C GLN A 160 -21.84 -1.20 4.83
N GLY A 161 -21.91 -1.04 6.15
CA GLY A 161 -22.93 -1.64 7.02
C GLY A 161 -24.03 -0.66 7.46
N SER A 162 -25.08 -1.19 8.09
CA SER A 162 -26.21 -0.38 8.61
C SER A 162 -25.78 0.70 9.61
N ASP A 163 -24.72 0.42 10.37
CA ASP A 163 -24.26 1.29 11.45
C ASP A 163 -23.29 2.37 10.95
N THR A 164 -22.77 2.23 9.74
CA THR A 164 -21.77 3.13 9.17
C THR A 164 -22.24 4.57 9.12
N TRP A 165 -23.53 4.79 8.94
CA TRP A 165 -24.14 6.11 8.84
C TRP A 165 -24.49 6.72 10.19
N LYS A 166 -24.52 5.92 11.25
CA LYS A 166 -24.88 6.35 12.62
C LYS A 166 -23.65 6.60 13.49
N ASP A 167 -22.53 5.96 13.14
CA ASP A 167 -21.26 6.05 13.83
C ASP A 167 -20.29 6.92 13.01
N ARG A 168 -19.85 8.03 13.61
CA ARG A 168 -18.96 9.01 12.98
C ARG A 168 -17.63 8.40 12.56
N ASP A 169 -17.03 7.56 13.38
CA ASP A 169 -15.71 6.99 13.12
C ASP A 169 -15.78 5.93 12.02
N ARG A 170 -16.85 5.11 12.01
CA ARG A 170 -17.13 4.18 10.92
C ARG A 170 -17.40 4.91 9.61
N PHE A 171 -18.19 5.99 9.63
CA PHE A 171 -18.41 6.82 8.45
C PHE A 171 -17.11 7.41 7.93
N GLN A 172 -16.25 7.93 8.82
CA GLN A 172 -14.97 8.51 8.43
C GLN A 172 -14.06 7.46 7.75
N LYS A 173 -13.98 6.24 8.29
CA LYS A 173 -13.24 5.14 7.66
C LYS A 173 -13.80 4.79 6.28
N PHE A 174 -15.13 4.68 6.17
CA PHE A 174 -15.83 4.40 4.91
C PHE A 174 -15.59 5.49 3.86
N ALA A 175 -15.71 6.76 4.24
CA ALA A 175 -15.50 7.90 3.36
C ALA A 175 -14.05 7.98 2.89
N LYS A 176 -13.08 7.74 3.79
CA LYS A 176 -11.66 7.67 3.44
C LYS A 176 -11.38 6.55 2.43
N ALA A 177 -11.85 5.33 2.68
CA ALA A 177 -11.67 4.21 1.76
C ALA A 177 -12.32 4.47 0.39
N SER A 178 -13.51 5.09 0.38
CA SER A 178 -14.21 5.47 -0.84
C SER A 178 -13.46 6.54 -1.64
N LEU A 179 -12.88 7.54 -0.96
CA LEU A 179 -12.08 8.57 -1.60
C LEU A 179 -10.81 7.99 -2.21
N GLU A 180 -10.10 7.11 -1.48
CA GLU A 180 -8.92 6.44 -2.02
C GLU A 180 -9.26 5.55 -3.22
N LEU A 181 -10.38 4.83 -3.21
CA LEU A 181 -10.87 4.07 -4.36
C LEU A 181 -11.08 4.96 -5.59
N CYS A 182 -11.73 6.12 -5.42
CA CYS A 182 -11.94 7.07 -6.50
C CYS A 182 -10.64 7.63 -7.06
N LYS A 183 -9.64 7.92 -6.21
CA LYS A 183 -8.31 8.36 -6.66
C LYS A 183 -7.63 7.30 -7.51
N VAL A 184 -7.68 6.04 -7.10
CA VAL A 184 -7.11 4.94 -7.90
C VAL A 184 -7.83 4.78 -9.23
N TYR A 185 -9.16 4.92 -9.27
CA TYR A 185 -9.89 4.94 -10.55
C TYR A 185 -9.45 6.09 -11.48
N MET A 186 -9.20 7.28 -10.92
CA MET A 186 -8.66 8.40 -11.71
C MET A 186 -7.25 8.08 -12.25
N GLU A 187 -6.38 7.45 -11.45
CA GLU A 187 -5.05 7.02 -11.89
C GLU A 187 -5.11 5.93 -12.98
N ILE A 188 -6.02 4.97 -12.87
CA ILE A 188 -6.24 3.95 -13.91
C ILE A 188 -6.74 4.61 -15.19
N SER A 189 -7.70 5.52 -15.09
CA SER A 189 -8.21 6.27 -16.24
C SER A 189 -7.10 7.06 -16.94
N ALA A 190 -6.28 7.78 -16.17
CA ALA A 190 -5.16 8.56 -16.70
C ALA A 190 -4.12 7.68 -17.41
N SER A 191 -3.83 6.49 -16.87
CA SER A 191 -2.82 5.58 -17.44
C SER A 191 -3.32 4.80 -18.66
N THR A 192 -4.62 4.51 -18.75
CA THR A 192 -5.21 3.73 -19.84
C THR A 192 -5.88 4.58 -20.93
N GLY A 193 -6.17 5.85 -20.64
CA GLY A 193 -7.00 6.73 -21.49
C GLY A 193 -8.50 6.37 -21.47
N SER A 194 -8.93 5.43 -20.62
CA SER A 194 -10.32 4.98 -20.53
C SER A 194 -11.14 5.91 -19.61
N ILE A 195 -12.33 6.32 -20.04
CA ILE A 195 -13.27 7.10 -19.21
C ILE A 195 -14.12 6.21 -18.28
N LYS A 196 -14.10 4.88 -18.45
CA LYS A 196 -14.99 3.95 -17.72
C LYS A 196 -14.79 4.03 -16.21
N GLU A 197 -13.55 4.12 -15.77
CA GLU A 197 -13.16 4.20 -14.36
C GLU A 197 -13.60 5.54 -13.75
N LEU A 198 -13.60 6.64 -14.53
CA LEU A 198 -14.12 7.93 -14.09
C LEU A 198 -15.63 7.88 -13.86
N PHE A 199 -16.40 7.30 -14.79
CA PHE A 199 -17.84 7.11 -14.58
C PHE A 199 -18.13 6.21 -13.37
N THR A 200 -17.29 5.18 -13.15
CA THR A 200 -17.40 4.31 -11.98
C THR A 200 -17.17 5.09 -10.68
N ALA A 201 -16.12 5.92 -10.63
CA ALA A 201 -15.83 6.80 -9.49
C ALA A 201 -16.97 7.81 -9.25
N GLU A 202 -17.47 8.44 -10.30
CA GLU A 202 -18.57 9.41 -10.22
C GLU A 202 -19.85 8.77 -9.66
N MET A 203 -20.23 7.60 -10.19
CA MET A 203 -21.42 6.87 -9.74
C MET A 203 -21.28 6.41 -8.29
N HIS A 204 -20.09 5.98 -7.87
CA HIS A 204 -19.80 5.63 -6.48
C HIS A 204 -20.06 6.82 -5.53
N LEU A 205 -19.48 7.98 -5.84
CA LEU A 205 -19.65 9.19 -5.04
C LEU A 205 -21.10 9.69 -5.02
N LYS A 206 -21.78 9.69 -6.18
CA LYS A 206 -23.20 10.08 -6.27
C LYS A 206 -24.07 9.20 -5.39
N ASN A 207 -23.82 7.89 -5.36
CA ASN A 207 -24.55 6.95 -4.51
C ASN A 207 -24.34 7.22 -3.03
N ILE A 208 -23.09 7.47 -2.60
CA ILE A 208 -22.77 7.82 -1.21
C ILE A 208 -23.46 9.12 -0.81
N CYS A 209 -23.32 10.19 -1.61
CA CYS A 209 -23.96 11.47 -1.33
C CYS A 209 -25.48 11.36 -1.25
N ARG A 210 -26.08 10.54 -2.12
CA ARG A 210 -27.52 10.26 -2.09
C ARG A 210 -27.93 9.55 -0.80
N GLN A 211 -27.19 8.51 -0.40
CA GLN A 211 -27.46 7.78 0.85
C GLN A 211 -27.31 8.68 2.09
N ALA A 212 -26.27 9.53 2.11
CA ALA A 212 -26.07 10.52 3.18
C ALA A 212 -27.28 11.45 3.34
N ARG A 213 -27.82 11.98 2.23
CA ARG A 213 -29.00 12.87 2.24
C ARG A 213 -30.31 12.21 2.70
N TYR A 214 -30.42 10.88 2.64
CA TYR A 214 -31.62 10.19 3.11
C TYR A 214 -31.56 9.84 4.60
N LEU A 215 -30.36 9.88 5.18
CA LEU A 215 -30.12 9.47 6.57
C LEU A 215 -29.91 10.67 7.52
N PHE A 216 -29.67 11.86 6.97
CA PHE A 216 -29.57 13.15 7.65
C PHE A 216 -30.49 14.16 6.98
#